data_AF-A0A952X677-F1
#
_entry.id   AF-A0A952X677-F1
#
_cell.length_a   1.000
_cell.length_b   1.000
_cell.length_c   1.000
_cell.angle_alpha   90.00
_cell.angle_beta   90.00
_cell.angle_gamma   90.00
#
_symmetry.space_group_name_H-M   'P 1'
#
loop_
_entity.id
_entity.type
_entity.pdbx_description
1 polymer ?
#
loop_
_entity_poly.entity_id
_entity_poly.type
_entity_poly.pdbx_seq_one_letter_code
_entity_poly.pdbx_strand_id
1 'polypeptide(L)'
;MQTKFRWIESGGGPLILIPAKALADWKGDSQDDESDCEFTDYGRACQVRGLVGVIDCGPRQAVVIGDAPCATTWLPLGYSGGLIAKWTYAPSDDEADAALLRLNDPGVLKSIRWESESVEVDVD
;
A
#
# COMPACT_ATOMS: atom_id res chain seq x y z
N MET A 1 10.31 12.47 -18.25
CA MET A 1 9.34 11.40 -17.99
C MET A 1 10.04 10.31 -17.21
N GLN A 2 9.48 9.87 -16.09
CA GLN A 2 9.98 8.71 -15.37
C GLN A 2 9.73 7.48 -16.24
N THR A 3 10.76 6.73 -16.57
CA THR A 3 10.65 5.52 -17.40
C THR A 3 10.80 4.25 -16.58
N LYS A 4 11.10 4.38 -15.29
CA LYS A 4 11.28 3.26 -14.37
C LYS A 4 10.68 3.56 -13.01
N PHE A 5 9.85 2.66 -12.49
CA PHE A 5 9.21 2.81 -11.19
C PHE A 5 10.07 2.23 -10.07
N ARG A 6 9.89 2.76 -8.85
CA ARG A 6 10.54 2.20 -7.66
C ARG A 6 9.61 1.16 -7.05
N TRP A 7 9.86 -0.10 -7.35
CA TRP A 7 9.18 -1.21 -6.74
C TRP A 7 9.69 -1.45 -5.30
N ILE A 8 8.75 -1.59 -4.38
CA ILE A 8 8.97 -1.89 -2.96
C ILE A 8 8.46 -3.31 -2.72
N GLU A 9 9.30 -4.12 -2.08
CA GLU A 9 9.01 -5.51 -1.77
C GLU A 9 9.00 -5.70 -0.25
N SER A 10 8.28 -6.71 0.21
CA SER A 10 8.30 -7.18 1.60
C SER A 10 8.74 -8.64 1.64
N GLY A 11 9.27 -9.09 2.79
CA GLY A 11 9.59 -10.50 3.03
C GLY A 11 8.36 -11.40 3.25
N GLY A 12 7.16 -10.94 2.86
CA GLY A 12 5.88 -11.64 3.06
C GLY A 12 4.88 -10.93 3.97
N GLY A 13 5.28 -9.87 4.67
CA GLY A 13 4.41 -9.06 5.52
C GLY A 13 3.63 -7.98 4.74
N PRO A 14 2.60 -7.37 5.37
CA PRO A 14 1.83 -6.30 4.76
C PRO A 14 2.69 -5.06 4.49
N LEU A 15 2.34 -4.29 3.46
CA LEU A 15 2.90 -2.96 3.23
C LEU A 15 1.99 -1.90 3.85
N ILE A 16 2.58 -0.88 4.47
CA ILE A 16 1.85 0.12 5.24
C ILE A 16 2.16 1.52 4.70
N LEU A 17 1.12 2.34 4.54
CA LEU A 17 1.24 3.77 4.33
C LEU A 17 0.97 4.48 5.65
N ILE A 18 2.00 5.13 6.18
CA ILE A 18 1.94 5.83 7.46
C ILE A 18 2.14 7.32 7.20
N PRO A 19 1.27 8.21 7.71
CA PRO A 19 1.54 9.64 7.70
C PRO A 19 2.89 9.91 8.39
N ALA A 20 3.74 10.76 7.80
CA ALA A 20 5.08 11.00 8.34
C ALA A 20 5.09 11.42 9.82
N LYS A 21 4.03 12.12 10.27
CA LYS A 21 3.83 12.55 11.67
C LYS A 21 3.54 11.39 12.64
N ALA A 22 3.07 10.24 12.16
CA ALA A 22 2.77 9.05 12.95
C ALA A 22 3.88 7.99 12.86
N LEU A 23 4.93 8.22 12.05
CA LEU A 23 5.98 7.22 11.83
C LEU A 23 6.70 6.81 13.12
N ALA A 24 6.87 7.74 14.07
CA ALA A 24 7.50 7.47 15.36
C ALA A 24 6.62 6.61 16.29
N ASP A 25 5.31 6.55 16.02
CA ASP A 25 4.35 5.78 16.79
C ASP A 25 4.29 4.33 16.33
N TRP A 26 4.71 4.02 15.10
CA TRP A 26 4.83 2.65 14.60
C TRP A 26 5.93 1.87 15.33
N LYS A 27 5.54 0.84 16.09
CA LYS A 27 6.42 -0.04 16.88
C LYS A 27 6.77 -1.35 16.17
N GLY A 28 6.07 -1.67 15.09
CA GLY A 28 6.30 -2.91 14.34
C GLY A 28 5.89 -4.14 15.14
N ASP A 29 6.78 -5.14 15.21
CA ASP A 29 6.55 -6.44 15.87
C ASP A 29 7.28 -6.51 17.22
N SER A 30 7.36 -5.42 17.99
CA SER A 30 8.19 -5.38 19.22
C SER A 30 7.82 -6.50 20.20
N GLN A 31 8.70 -7.52 20.27
CA GLN A 31 8.56 -8.81 20.95
C GLN A 31 8.86 -8.74 22.46
N ASP A 32 8.61 -7.59 23.12
CA ASP A 32 8.96 -7.47 24.54
C ASP A 32 8.07 -8.37 25.43
N ASP A 33 6.90 -8.81 24.93
CA ASP A 33 6.07 -9.86 25.51
C ASP A 33 5.57 -10.81 24.40
N GLU A 34 6.19 -11.99 24.26
CA GLU A 34 5.84 -13.04 23.27
C GLU A 34 4.38 -13.56 23.34
N SER A 35 3.57 -13.07 24.28
CA SER A 35 2.21 -13.58 24.51
C SER A 35 1.15 -12.97 23.61
N ASP A 36 1.43 -11.84 22.95
CA ASP A 36 0.39 -10.95 22.41
C ASP A 36 0.76 -10.38 21.02
N CYS A 37 1.30 -11.22 20.12
CA CYS A 37 1.68 -10.79 18.77
C CYS A 37 0.52 -10.17 17.96
N GLU A 38 -0.73 -10.51 18.27
CA GLU A 38 -1.93 -9.91 17.66
C GLU A 38 -2.13 -8.43 18.04
N PHE A 39 -1.52 -7.98 19.13
CA PHE A 39 -1.63 -6.61 19.63
C PHE A 39 -0.50 -5.69 19.14
N THR A 40 0.53 -6.24 18.50
CA THR A 40 1.58 -5.43 17.87
C THR A 40 1.03 -4.71 16.64
N ASP A 41 1.67 -3.62 16.23
CA ASP A 41 1.29 -2.90 15.01
C ASP A 41 1.39 -3.81 13.78
N TYR A 42 2.45 -4.64 13.74
CA TYR A 42 2.63 -5.64 12.70
C TYR A 42 1.54 -6.72 12.72
N GLY A 43 1.17 -7.22 13.91
CA GLY A 43 0.11 -8.20 14.09
C GLY A 43 -1.25 -7.68 13.64
N ARG A 44 -1.62 -6.48 14.09
CA ARG A 44 -2.85 -5.80 13.66
C ARG A 44 -2.88 -5.59 12.15
N ALA A 45 -1.76 -5.21 11.54
CA ALA A 45 -1.66 -5.08 10.09
C ALA A 45 -1.82 -6.43 9.36
N CYS A 46 -1.23 -7.51 9.88
CA CYS A 46 -1.34 -8.85 9.30
C CYS A 46 -2.77 -9.41 9.31
N GLN A 47 -3.61 -8.94 10.24
CA GLN A 47 -5.00 -9.37 10.34
C GLN A 47 -5.93 -8.70 9.33
N VAL A 48 -5.49 -7.60 8.69
CA VAL A 48 -6.28 -6.92 7.65
C VAL A 48 -6.54 -7.88 6.48
N ARG A 49 -7.81 -8.01 6.12
CA ARG A 49 -8.29 -8.75 4.96
C ARG A 49 -8.83 -7.78 3.91
N GLY A 50 -8.81 -8.18 2.65
CA GLY A 50 -9.22 -7.32 1.53
C GLY A 50 -8.05 -6.56 0.91
N LEU A 51 -8.36 -5.62 0.00
CA LEU A 51 -7.33 -4.87 -0.75
C LEU A 51 -6.68 -3.78 0.10
N VAL A 52 -7.43 -3.21 1.03
CA VAL A 52 -7.02 -2.09 1.86
C VAL A 52 -7.70 -2.15 3.23
N GLY A 53 -6.98 -1.72 4.27
CA GLY A 53 -7.53 -1.58 5.62
C GLY A 53 -6.92 -0.39 6.35
N VAL A 54 -7.50 -0.05 7.50
CA VAL A 54 -7.04 1.05 8.35
C VAL A 54 -6.83 0.53 9.75
N ILE A 55 -5.70 0.90 10.34
CA ILE A 55 -5.36 0.58 11.72
C ILE A 55 -4.89 1.84 12.44
N ASP A 56 -5.13 1.92 13.74
CA ASP A 56 -4.59 3.00 14.56
C ASP A 56 -3.07 2.90 14.63
N CYS A 57 -2.39 4.04 14.58
CA CYS A 57 -0.94 4.18 14.72
C CYS A 57 -0.70 5.40 15.63
N GLY A 58 -0.57 5.14 16.94
CA GLY A 58 -0.60 6.18 17.96
C GLY A 58 -1.92 6.96 17.92
N PRO A 59 -1.89 8.31 17.87
CA PRO A 59 -3.09 9.15 17.80
C PRO A 59 -3.63 9.33 16.37
N ARG A 60 -3.03 8.67 15.37
CA ARG A 60 -3.42 8.78 13.95
C ARG A 60 -3.73 7.41 13.38
N GLN A 61 -3.98 7.35 12.08
CA GLN A 61 -4.24 6.12 11.35
C GLN A 61 -3.18 5.83 10.31
N ALA A 62 -2.98 4.54 10.05
CA ALA A 62 -2.15 4.01 8.98
C ALA A 62 -3.01 3.15 8.05
N VAL A 63 -2.70 3.19 6.76
CA VAL A 63 -3.37 2.37 5.75
C VAL A 63 -2.53 1.12 5.50
N VAL A 64 -3.18 -0.04 5.61
CA VAL A 64 -2.61 -1.33 5.26
C VAL A 64 -2.95 -1.63 3.80
N ILE A 65 -1.94 -1.87 2.99
CA ILE A 65 -2.09 -2.42 1.64
C ILE A 65 -2.18 -3.94 1.79
N GLY A 66 -3.41 -4.44 1.75
CA GLY A 66 -3.75 -5.83 2.04
C GLY A 66 -3.53 -6.77 0.86
N ASP A 67 -4.10 -7.97 0.96
CA ASP A 67 -3.99 -9.08 -0.01
C ASP A 67 -2.53 -9.61 -0.14
N ALA A 68 -2.17 -10.28 -1.25
CA ALA A 68 -0.88 -10.94 -1.41
C ALA A 68 0.33 -9.97 -1.29
N PRO A 69 1.46 -10.42 -0.72
CA PRO A 69 2.70 -9.63 -0.64
C PRO A 69 3.33 -9.53 -2.02
N CYS A 70 2.84 -8.59 -2.83
CA CYS A 70 3.34 -8.30 -4.17
C CYS A 70 4.24 -7.07 -4.15
N ALA A 71 5.20 -7.03 -5.08
CA ALA A 71 5.95 -5.81 -5.37
C ALA A 71 4.97 -4.66 -5.63
N THR A 72 5.19 -3.52 -4.97
CA THR A 72 4.25 -2.40 -4.96
C THR A 72 4.96 -1.10 -5.30
N THR A 73 4.33 -0.20 -6.03
CA THR A 73 4.89 1.10 -6.36
C THR A 73 3.85 2.22 -6.30
N TRP A 74 4.33 3.46 -6.29
CA TRP A 74 3.52 4.66 -6.34
C TRP A 74 3.55 5.27 -7.73
N LEU A 75 2.37 5.46 -8.32
CA LEU A 75 2.16 6.19 -9.55
C LEU A 75 1.48 7.54 -9.24
N PRO A 76 2.20 8.67 -9.29
CA PRO A 76 1.59 9.98 -9.11
C PRO A 76 0.67 10.29 -10.30
N LEU A 77 -0.61 10.58 -10.02
CA LEU A 77 -1.60 10.98 -11.03
C LEU A 77 -1.93 12.47 -10.87
N GLY A 78 -1.20 13.34 -11.57
CA GLY A 78 -1.52 14.77 -11.65
C GLY A 78 -1.73 15.47 -10.30
N TYR A 79 -2.64 16.45 -10.25
CA TYR A 79 -2.73 17.43 -9.17
C TYR A 79 -3.44 16.97 -7.89
N SER A 80 -3.95 15.75 -7.80
CA SER A 80 -4.78 15.33 -6.65
C SER A 80 -4.64 13.86 -6.30
N GLY A 81 -3.39 13.38 -6.14
CA GLY A 81 -3.10 12.06 -5.61
C GLY A 81 -2.39 11.15 -6.61
N GLY A 82 -2.71 9.86 -6.54
CA GLY A 82 -2.04 8.84 -7.33
C GLY A 82 -2.59 7.45 -7.03
N LEU A 83 -1.97 6.45 -7.67
CA LEU A 83 -2.30 5.05 -7.48
C LEU A 83 -1.18 4.34 -6.76
N ILE A 84 -1.57 3.44 -5.86
CA ILE A 84 -0.72 2.36 -5.41
C ILE A 84 -0.93 1.20 -6.38
N ALA A 85 0.12 0.81 -7.09
CA ALA A 85 0.07 -0.31 -8.02
C ALA A 85 0.75 -1.52 -7.39
N LYS A 86 0.01 -2.64 -7.31
CA LYS A 86 0.54 -3.95 -6.90
C LYS A 86 0.78 -4.80 -8.14
N TRP A 87 1.97 -5.39 -8.24
CA TRP A 87 2.33 -6.26 -9.33
C TRP A 87 1.89 -7.71 -9.05
N THR A 88 0.68 -8.06 -9.50
CA THR A 88 0.19 -9.45 -9.42
C THR A 88 0.86 -10.35 -10.44
N TYR A 89 0.93 -9.89 -11.70
CA TYR A 89 1.64 -10.59 -12.77
C TYR A 89 1.97 -9.67 -13.95
N ALA A 90 3.18 -9.85 -14.48
CA ALA A 90 3.70 -9.35 -15.74
C ALA A 90 4.97 -10.18 -15.99
N PRO A 91 5.36 -10.42 -17.23
CA PRO A 91 6.50 -11.29 -17.52
C PRO A 91 7.86 -10.63 -17.24
N SER A 92 7.91 -9.31 -17.04
CA SER A 92 9.13 -8.58 -16.68
C SER A 92 8.84 -7.22 -16.04
N ASP A 93 9.85 -6.65 -15.38
CA ASP A 93 9.81 -5.28 -14.83
C ASP A 93 9.47 -4.25 -15.92
N ASP A 94 10.04 -4.42 -17.12
CA ASP A 94 9.84 -3.50 -18.24
C ASP A 94 8.37 -3.52 -18.72
N GLU A 95 7.74 -4.70 -18.72
CA GLU A 95 6.33 -4.81 -19.07
C GLU A 95 5.40 -4.28 -17.97
N ALA A 96 5.77 -4.46 -16.70
CA ALA A 96 5.05 -3.86 -15.57
C ALA A 96 5.11 -2.32 -15.64
N ASP A 97 6.31 -1.76 -15.85
CA ASP A 97 6.53 -0.32 -15.99
C ASP A 97 5.79 0.24 -17.21
N ALA A 98 5.84 -0.45 -18.35
CA ALA A 98 5.10 -0.06 -19.55
C ALA A 98 3.58 -0.05 -19.33
N ALA A 99 3.04 -0.99 -18.55
CA ALA A 99 1.63 -1.00 -18.18
C ALA A 99 1.27 0.22 -17.32
N LEU A 100 2.08 0.56 -16.33
CA LEU A 100 1.87 1.75 -15.49
C LEU A 100 1.95 3.05 -16.27
N LEU A 101 2.87 3.16 -17.23
CA LEU A 101 2.99 4.36 -18.07
C LEU A 101 1.72 4.64 -18.88
N ARG A 102 1.00 3.61 -19.32
CA ARG A 102 -0.28 3.76 -20.05
C ARG A 102 -1.37 4.38 -19.16
N LEU A 103 -1.29 4.23 -17.84
CA LEU A 103 -2.28 4.81 -16.91
C LEU A 103 -2.18 6.34 -16.80
N ASN A 104 -1.10 6.94 -17.30
CA ASN A 104 -1.01 8.40 -17.42
C ASN A 104 -1.98 8.97 -18.46
N ASP A 105 -2.50 8.14 -19.37
CA ASP A 105 -3.56 8.53 -20.29
C ASP A 105 -4.92 8.47 -19.55
N PRO A 106 -5.63 9.61 -19.37
CA PRO A 106 -6.93 9.63 -18.71
C PRO A 106 -7.99 8.76 -19.42
N GLY A 107 -7.87 8.56 -20.73
CA GLY A 107 -8.76 7.67 -21.49
C GLY A 107 -8.56 6.21 -21.12
N VAL A 108 -7.30 5.78 -20.95
CA VAL A 108 -6.98 4.42 -20.48
C VAL A 108 -7.48 4.24 -19.05
N LEU A 109 -7.17 5.19 -18.14
CA LEU A 109 -7.59 5.10 -16.75
C LEU A 109 -9.12 4.97 -16.58
N LYS A 110 -9.88 5.74 -17.38
CA LYS A 110 -11.36 5.68 -17.40
C LYS A 110 -11.91 4.38 -17.98
N SER A 111 -11.13 3.66 -18.79
CA SER A 111 -11.57 2.41 -19.40
C SER A 111 -11.40 1.19 -18.48
N ILE A 112 -10.64 1.33 -17.38
CA ILE A 112 -10.41 0.24 -16.44
C ILE A 112 -11.72 -0.08 -15.70
N ARG A 113 -12.02 -1.38 -15.63
CA ARG A 113 -13.10 -1.88 -14.78
C ARG A 113 -12.58 -1.97 -13.35
N TRP A 114 -13.13 -1.13 -12.48
CA TRP A 114 -12.77 -1.11 -11.07
C TRP A 114 -13.68 -2.04 -10.27
N GLU A 115 -13.06 -2.83 -9.42
CA GLU A 115 -13.70 -3.32 -8.19
C GLU A 115 -13.35 -2.31 -7.10
N SER A 116 -14.33 -1.96 -6.26
CA SER A 116 -14.17 -0.87 -5.29
C SER A 116 -14.40 -1.36 -3.88
N GLU A 117 -13.36 -1.22 -3.06
CA GLU A 117 -13.43 -1.17 -1.60
C GLU A 117 -12.92 0.21 -1.18
N SER A 118 -13.53 0.81 -0.17
CA SER A 118 -13.14 2.13 0.33
C SER A 118 -12.97 2.08 1.83
N VAL A 119 -11.92 2.73 2.31
CA VAL A 119 -11.67 2.97 3.73
C VAL A 119 -11.57 4.47 3.97
N GLU A 120 -12.07 4.91 5.11
CA GLU A 120 -11.93 6.29 5.56
C GLU A 120 -10.73 6.38 6.50
N VAL A 121 -9.93 7.42 6.32
CA VAL A 121 -8.73 7.66 7.11
C VAL A 121 -8.85 9.05 7.72
N ASP A 122 -8.66 9.13 9.01
CA ASP A 122 -8.52 10.38 9.74
C ASP A 122 -7.13 10.98 9.50
N VAL A 123 -7.08 12.19 8.94
CA VAL A 123 -5.86 12.83 8.44
C VAL A 123 -5.44 14.08 9.23
N ASP A 124 -5.99 14.27 10.44
CA ASP A 124 -5.68 15.38 11.38
C ASP A 124 -4.16 15.75 11.52
#